data_AF-A9U624-F1
#
_entry.id   AF-A9U624-F1
#
_cell.length_a   1.000
_cell.length_b   1.000
_cell.length_c   1.000
_cell.angle_alpha   90.00
_cell.angle_beta   90.00
_cell.angle_gamma   90.00
#
_symmetry.space_group_name_H-M   'P 1'
#
loop_
_entity.id
_entity.type
_entity.pdbx_description
1 polymer ?
#
loop_
_entity_poly.entity_id
_entity_poly.type
_entity_poly.pdbx_seq_one_letter_code
_entity_poly.pdbx_strand_id
1 'polypeptide(L)' 'RRTQKKWSNEEVELLKRGVQEHGKGHWKKILNDNADAFRGRTEVDLKDKWRNL' A
#
# COMPACT_ATOMS: atom_id res chain seq x y z
N ARG A 1 17.62 -1.56 13.12
CA ARG A 1 16.14 -1.43 13.22
C ARG A 1 15.67 -0.52 12.10
N ARG A 2 14.85 -0.98 11.15
CA ARG A 2 14.14 -0.08 10.22
C ARG A 2 13.12 0.71 11.05
N THR A 3 13.16 2.03 10.98
CA THR A 3 12.12 2.87 11.58
C THR A 3 10.83 2.62 10.79
N GLN A 4 9.83 1.98 11.42
CA GLN A 4 8.54 1.77 10.76
C GLN A 4 7.89 3.13 10.52
N LYS A 5 7.78 3.53 9.25
CA LYS A 5 6.96 4.68 8.87
C LYS A 5 5.50 4.34 9.15
N LYS A 6 4.85 5.17 9.98
CA LYS A 6 3.40 5.11 10.19
C LYS A 6 2.70 5.25 8.84
N TRP A 7 1.59 4.55 8.69
CA TRP A 7 0.74 4.67 7.51
C TRP A 7 -0.11 5.92 7.64
N SER A 8 -0.03 6.80 6.65
CA SER A 8 -0.90 7.97 6.55
C SER A 8 -2.31 7.55 6.14
N ASN A 9 -3.31 8.36 6.47
CA ASN A 9 -4.69 8.11 6.02
C ASN A 9 -4.79 8.05 4.49
N GLU A 10 -4.07 8.94 3.79
CA GLU A 10 -3.98 8.92 2.33
C GLU A 10 -3.45 7.58 1.79
N GLU A 11 -2.34 7.07 2.32
CA GLU A 11 -1.79 5.77 1.93
C GLU A 11 -2.79 4.63 2.14
N VAL A 12 -3.55 4.67 3.25
CA VAL A 12 -4.56 3.66 3.56
C VAL A 12 -5.74 3.72 2.59
N GLU A 13 -6.23 4.93 2.28
CA GLU A 13 -7.34 5.11 1.34
C GLU A 13 -6.95 4.71 -0.08
N LEU A 14 -5.75 5.08 -0.54
CA LEU A 14 -5.22 4.63 -1.83
C LEU A 14 -5.03 3.12 -1.88
N LEU A 15 -4.59 2.49 -0.78
CA LEU A 15 -4.49 1.03 -0.70
C LEU A 15 -5.86 0.36 -0.80
N LYS A 16 -6.88 0.86 -0.07
CA LYS A 16 -8.25 0.34 -0.15
C LYS A 16 -8.81 0.48 -1.57
N ARG A 17 -8.67 1.67 -2.16
CA ARG A 17 -9.12 1.95 -3.52
C ARG A 17 -8.43 1.03 -4.52
N GLY A 18 -7.10 0.90 -4.45
CA GLY A 18 -6.35 0.03 -5.36
C GLY A 18 -6.73 -1.45 -5.21
N VAL A 19 -7.01 -1.92 -3.99
CA VAL A 19 -7.52 -3.28 -3.77
C VAL A 19 -8.93 -3.45 -4.33
N GLN A 20 -9.78 -2.43 -4.25
CA GLN A 20 -11.12 -2.43 -4.83
C GLN A 20 -11.09 -2.42 -6.37
N GLU A 21 -10.19 -1.64 -6.98
CA GLU A 21 -10.08 -1.49 -8.44
C GLU A 21 -9.35 -2.67 -9.11
N HIS A 22 -8.30 -3.22 -8.48
CA HIS A 22 -7.47 -4.26 -9.09
C HIS A 22 -7.64 -5.64 -8.46
N GLY A 23 -8.22 -5.71 -7.26
CA GLY A 23 -8.34 -6.95 -6.49
C GLY A 23 -7.15 -7.18 -5.54
N LYS A 24 -7.44 -7.93 -4.47
CA LYS A 24 -6.44 -8.37 -3.48
C LYS A 24 -5.38 -9.25 -4.17
N GLY A 25 -4.11 -8.93 -3.99
CA GLY A 25 -2.98 -9.67 -4.58
C GLY A 25 -2.22 -8.90 -5.67
N HIS A 26 -2.83 -7.87 -6.25
CA HIS A 26 -2.20 -7.02 -7.26
C HIS A 26 -1.34 -5.90 -6.65
N TRP A 27 -0.56 -6.20 -5.60
CA TRP A 27 0.22 -5.23 -4.84
C TRP A 27 1.22 -4.44 -5.68
N LYS A 28 1.88 -5.10 -6.64
CA LYS A 28 2.76 -4.44 -7.61
C LYS A 28 2.08 -3.32 -8.36
N LYS A 29 0.87 -3.62 -8.83
CA LYS A 29 0.08 -2.70 -9.64
C LYS A 29 -0.38 -1.54 -8.78
N ILE A 30 -0.94 -1.83 -7.60
CA ILE A 30 -1.39 -0.81 -6.65
C ILE A 30 -0.23 0.12 -6.23
N LEU A 31 0.96 -0.45 -6.00
CA LEU A 31 2.17 0.29 -5.66
C LEU A 31 2.59 1.21 -6.82
N ASN A 32 2.64 0.69 -8.04
CA ASN A 32 3.07 1.45 -9.22
C ASN A 32 2.07 2.54 -9.60
N ASP A 33 0.77 2.27 -9.53
CA ASP A 33 -0.29 3.22 -9.89
C ASP A 33 -0.34 4.40 -8.90
N ASN A 34 0.24 4.24 -7.70
CA ASN A 34 0.29 5.27 -6.65
C ASN A 34 1.72 5.45 -6.12
N ALA A 35 2.74 5.34 -6.99
CA ALA A 35 4.15 5.31 -6.59
C ALA A 35 4.61 6.55 -5.80
N ASP A 36 4.02 7.71 -6.09
CA ASP A 36 4.31 8.95 -5.38
C ASP A 36 3.82 8.92 -3.93
N ALA A 37 2.60 8.44 -3.70
CA ALA A 37 2.02 8.31 -2.36
C ALA A 37 2.69 7.20 -1.54
N PHE A 38 3.09 6.11 -2.20
CA PHE A 38 3.78 4.98 -1.59
C PHE A 38 5.30 5.08 -1.64
N ARG A 39 5.86 6.29 -1.74
CA ARG A 39 7.31 6.47 -1.85
C ARG A 39 8.05 5.87 -0.65
N GLY A 40 8.85 4.84 -0.93
CA GLY A 40 9.61 4.09 0.07
C GLY A 40 8.83 2.95 0.74
N ARG A 41 7.64 2.61 0.24
CA ARG A 41 6.94 1.35 0.50
C ARG A 41 7.31 0.32 -0.54
N THR A 42 7.10 -0.94 -0.19
CA THR A 42 7.24 -2.10 -1.06
C THR A 42 5.91 -2.83 -1.19
N GLU A 43 5.81 -3.69 -2.20
CA GLU A 43 4.63 -4.56 -2.40
C GLU A 43 4.31 -5.40 -1.15
N VAL A 44 5.36 -5.81 -0.42
CA VAL A 44 5.24 -6.54 0.84
C VAL A 44 4.64 -5.65 1.93
N ASP A 45 5.04 -4.37 2.03
CA ASP A 45 4.48 -3.44 3.00
C ASP A 45 2.97 -3.23 2.75
N LEU A 46 2.54 -3.11 1.49
CA LEU A 46 1.12 -2.98 1.13
C LEU A 46 0.33 -4.23 1.52
N LYS A 47 0.86 -5.41 1.19
CA LYS A 47 0.26 -6.69 1.57
C LYS A 47 0.11 -6.81 3.09
N ASP A 48 1.18 -6.51 3.83
CA ASP A 48 1.17 -6.64 5.29
C ASP A 48 0.31 -5.57 5.96
N LYS A 49 0.22 -4.37 5.38
CA LYS A 49 -0.75 -3.37 5.82
C LYS A 49 -2.17 -3.85 5.64
N TRP A 50 -2.51 -4.39 4.47
CA TRP A 50 -3.85 -4.92 4.19
C TRP A 50 -4.25 -6.06 5.13
N ARG A 51 -3.31 -6.90 5.56
CA ARG A 51 -3.57 -7.97 6.53
C ARG A 51 -3.89 -7.46 7.94
N ASN A 52 -3.50 -6.24 8.28
CA ASN A 52 -3.70 -5.62 9.58
C ASN A 52 -4.73 -4.47 9.55
N LEU A 53 -5.39 -4.25 8.41
CA LEU A 53 -6.53 -3.34 8.26
C LEU A 53 -7.83 -4.10 8.55
#